data_AF-A0A558CVF0-F1
#
_entry.id   AF-A0A558CVF0-F1
#
_cell.length_a   1.000
_cell.length_b   1.000
_cell.length_c   1.000
_cell.angle_alpha   90.00
_cell.angle_beta   90.00
_cell.angle_gamma   90.00
#
_symmetry.space_group_name_H-M   'P 1'
#
loop_
_entity.id
_entity.type
_entity.pdbx_description
1 polymer ?
#
loop_
_entity_poly.entity_id
_entity_poly.type
_entity_poly.pdbx_seq_one_letter_code
_entity_poly.pdbx_strand_id
1 'polypeptide(L)' 'MTADDLSELILRESPDAVIVLATDGSVTYWGNAAETIFGYPAGKR' A
#
# COMPACT_ATOMS: atom_id res chain seq x y z
N MET A 1 7.79 0.52 -18.46
CA MET A 1 7.18 -0.53 -17.63
C MET A 1 8.26 -1.54 -17.31
N THR A 2 8.93 -1.34 -16.19
CA THR A 2 9.81 -2.33 -15.57
C THR A 2 8.96 -3.34 -14.77
N ALA A 3 9.58 -4.41 -14.25
CA ALA A 3 8.88 -5.32 -13.35
C ALA A 3 8.45 -4.65 -12.04
N ASP A 4 9.20 -3.62 -11.60
CA ASP A 4 8.87 -2.82 -10.42
C ASP A 4 7.61 -1.98 -10.65
N ASP A 5 7.44 -1.37 -11.83
CA ASP A 5 6.25 -0.59 -12.17
C ASP A 5 4.97 -1.43 -12.11
N LEU A 6 5.03 -2.69 -12.58
CA LEU A 6 3.89 -3.59 -12.55
C LEU A 6 3.55 -4.03 -11.13
N SER A 7 4.57 -4.28 -10.30
CA SER A 7 4.39 -4.67 -8.92
C SER A 7 3.73 -3.55 -8.11
N GLU A 8 4.17 -2.31 -8.30
CA GLU A 8 3.57 -1.14 -7.65
C GLU A 8 2.11 -0.93 -8.08
N LEU A 9 1.82 -1.10 -9.38
CA LEU A 9 0.45 -1.00 -9.90
C LEU A 9 -0.48 -2.04 -9.27
N ILE A 10 -0.06 -3.30 -9.17
CA ILE A 10 -0.88 -4.36 -8.58
C ILE A 10 -1.13 -4.10 -7.09
N LEU A 11 -0.10 -3.68 -6.35
CA LEU A 11 -0.24 -3.37 -4.93
C LEU A 11 -1.20 -2.19 -4.71
N ARG A 12 -1.20 -1.20 -5.61
CA ARG A 12 -2.00 0.02 -5.48
C ARG A 12 -3.44 -0.14 -5.91
N GLU A 13 -3.66 -0.86 -6.99
CA GLU A 13 -5.00 -1.09 -7.57
C GLU A 13 -5.64 -2.38 -7.06
N SER A 14 -5.04 -3.03 -6.07
CA SER A 14 -5.64 -4.17 -5.38
C SER A 14 -7.01 -3.77 -4.80
N PRO A 15 -8.08 -4.53 -5.05
CA PRO A 15 -9.40 -4.27 -4.49
C PRO A 15 -9.43 -4.48 -2.97
N ASP A 16 -8.56 -5.36 -2.46
CA ASP A 16 -8.39 -5.60 -1.02
C ASP A 16 -7.32 -4.67 -0.44
N ALA A 17 -7.46 -4.37 0.86
CA ALA A 17 -6.46 -3.61 1.59
C ALA A 17 -5.12 -4.34 1.62
N VAL A 18 -4.09 -3.70 1.07
CA VAL A 18 -2.70 -4.16 1.16
C VAL A 18 -1.93 -3.21 2.06
N ILE A 19 -1.32 -3.77 3.11
CA ILE A 19 -0.50 -3.05 4.08
C ILE A 19 0.81 -3.83 4.23
N VAL A 20 1.94 -3.14 4.11
CA VAL A 20 3.26 -3.73 4.36
C VAL A 20 3.85 -3.10 5.61
N LEU A 21 4.40 -3.95 6.48
CA LEU A 21 5.07 -3.55 7.70
C LEU A 21 6.56 -3.88 7.61
N ALA A 22 7.40 -3.04 8.18
CA ALA A 22 8.77 -3.42 8.53
C ALA A 22 8.76 -4.36 9.75
N THR A 23 9.92 -4.96 10.03
CA THR A 23 10.08 -5.91 11.14
C THR A 23 9.91 -5.27 12.52
N ASP A 24 10.05 -3.95 12.61
CA ASP A 24 9.78 -3.16 13.83
C ASP A 24 8.30 -2.77 13.98
N GLY A 25 7.44 -3.20 13.04
CA GLY A 25 6.01 -2.91 13.03
C GLY A 25 5.62 -1.58 12.40
N SER A 26 6.57 -0.79 11.89
CA SER A 26 6.26 0.45 11.18
C SER A 26 5.63 0.16 9.80
N VAL A 27 4.62 0.95 9.41
CA VAL A 27 3.97 0.82 8.10
C VAL A 27 4.87 1.38 7.01
N THR A 28 5.26 0.56 6.03
CA THR A 28 6.12 0.95 4.91
C THR A 28 5.35 1.15 3.60
N TYR A 29 4.14 0.59 3.51
CA TYR A 29 3.21 0.75 2.40
C TYR A 29 1.76 0.73 2.88
N TRP A 30 0.95 1.60 2.30
CA TRP A 30 -0.47 1.75 2.57
C TRP A 30 -1.23 1.90 1.25
N GLY A 31 -1.97 0.85 0.85
CA GLY A 31 -2.69 0.84 -0.43
C GLY A 31 -3.99 1.64 -0.43
N ASN A 32 -4.51 1.97 -1.63
CA ASN A 32 -5.73 2.76 -1.82
C ASN A 32 -6.95 2.15 -1.08
N ALA A 33 -7.13 0.82 -1.15
CA ALA A 33 -8.22 0.14 -0.47
C ALA A 33 -8.09 0.22 1.07
N ALA A 34 -6.86 0.29 1.62
CA ALA A 34 -6.64 0.47 3.05
C ALA A 34 -7.07 1.87 3.51
N GLU A 35 -6.83 2.92 2.70
CA GLU A 35 -7.36 4.26 2.99
C GLU A 35 -8.88 4.26 3.09
N THR A 36 -9.54 3.57 2.16
CA THR A 36 -11.01 3.48 2.11
C THR A 36 -11.58 2.69 3.29
N ILE A 37 -10.98 1.55 3.63
CA ILE A 37 -11.48 0.64 4.67
C ILE A 37 -11.24 1.21 6.07
N PHE A 38 -10.05 1.77 6.33
CA PHE A 38 -9.66 2.23 7.66
C PHE A 38 -9.82 3.74 7.87
N GLY A 39 -10.04 4.52 6.81
CA GLY A 39 -10.27 5.97 6.88
C GLY A 39 -9.01 6.80 7.13
N TYR A 40 -7.82 6.21 6.99
CA TYR A 40 -6.55 6.92 7.16
C TYR A 40 -5.86 7.06 5.79
N PRO A 41 -5.49 8.28 5.35
CA PRO A 41 -4.72 8.44 4.12
C PRO A 41 -3.31 7.88 4.31
N ALA A 42 -2.66 7.46 3.21
CA ALA A 42 -1.25 7.12 3.26
C ALA A 42 -0.45 8.31 3.84
N GLY A 43 0.34 8.04 4.88
CA GLY A 43 1.25 9.01 5.44
C GLY A 43 2.21 9.47 4.35
N LYS A 44 2.28 10.78 4.09
CA LYS A 44 3.30 11.32 3.18
C LYS A 44 4.67 10.97 3.76
N ARG A 45 5.47 10.28 2.95
CA ARG A 45 6.89 10.00 3.23
C ARG A 45 7.70 11.29 3.28
#